data_AF-A0A9E2Z044-F1
#
_entry.id   AF-A0A9E2Z044-F1
#
_cell.length_a   1.000
_cell.length_b   1.000
_cell.length_c   1.000
_cell.angle_alpha   90.00
_cell.angle_beta   90.00
_cell.angle_gamma   90.00
#
_symmetry.space_group_name_H-M   'P 1'
#
loop_
_entity.id
_entity.type
_entity.pdbx_description
1 polymer ?
#
loop_
_entity_poly.entity_id
_entity_poly.type
_entity_poly.pdbx_seq_one_letter_code
_entity_poly.pdbx_strand_id
1 'polypeptide(L)'
;ATCVRVPVFVGHSEAVNVEFANPISPDEARNILRNAPGCLVIDKPEPGGYVTPYEAAGEDATYISRIREDATVENGLALWCVSDNLRKGAALNAIQIAEVLINRKLIRAKKKAA
;
A
#
# COMPACT_ATOMS: atom_id res chain seq x y z
N ALA A 1 5.76 -5.67 -14.45
CA ALA A 1 5.51 -6.36 -13.17
C ALA A 1 5.55 -7.87 -13.40
N THR A 2 5.93 -8.64 -12.38
CA THR A 2 5.89 -10.10 -12.38
C THR A 2 5.01 -10.55 -11.22
N CYS A 3 3.97 -11.34 -11.50
CA CYS A 3 2.99 -11.76 -10.49
C CYS A 3 3.11 -13.25 -10.23
N VAL A 4 3.32 -13.63 -8.96
CA VAL A 4 3.51 -15.02 -8.54
C VAL A 4 2.52 -15.35 -7.43
N ARG A 5 1.89 -16.53 -7.54
CA ARG A 5 1.05 -17.06 -6.46
C ARG A 5 1.91 -17.93 -5.55
N VAL A 6 1.78 -17.70 -4.24
CA VAL A 6 2.42 -18.47 -3.17
C VAL A 6 1.33 -19.01 -2.23
N PRO A 7 1.60 -20.05 -1.42
CA PRO A 7 0.60 -20.65 -0.52
C PRO A 7 0.34 -19.78 0.73
N VAL A 8 -0.14 -18.55 0.51
CA VAL A 8 -0.61 -17.60 1.53
C VAL A 8 -2.11 -17.42 1.32
N PHE A 9 -2.88 -17.58 2.40
CA PHE A 9 -4.34 -17.60 2.32
C PHE A 9 -4.94 -16.19 2.06
N VAL A 10 -4.56 -15.22 2.89
CA VAL A 10 -4.96 -13.81 2.78
C VAL A 10 -3.72 -12.95 3.00
N GLY A 11 -3.65 -11.83 2.28
CA GLY A 11 -2.52 -10.93 2.25
C GLY A 11 -1.78 -11.04 0.92
N HIS A 12 -1.63 -9.91 0.23
CA HIS A 12 -0.67 -9.80 -0.87
C HIS A 12 0.57 -9.09 -0.38
N SER A 13 1.70 -9.41 -1.00
CA SER A 13 2.96 -8.80 -0.69
C SER A 13 3.76 -8.53 -1.95
N GLU A 14 4.44 -7.38 -1.96
CA GLU A 14 5.10 -6.86 -3.14
C GLU A 14 6.50 -6.37 -2.76
N ALA A 15 7.51 -6.92 -3.44
CA ALA A 15 8.82 -6.30 -3.52
C ALA A 15 8.78 -5.27 -4.66
N VAL A 16 8.95 -4.01 -4.31
CA VAL A 16 8.77 -2.88 -5.23
C VAL A 16 10.08 -2.13 -5.37
N ASN A 17 10.53 -1.92 -6.60
CA ASN A 17 11.62 -1.04 -6.97
C ASN A 17 11.02 0.18 -7.69
N VAL A 18 11.45 1.38 -7.31
CA VAL A 18 10.92 2.65 -7.83
C VAL A 18 12.10 3.57 -8.15
N GLU A 19 12.06 4.20 -9.33
CA GLU A 19 13.02 5.22 -9.75
C GLU A 19 12.34 6.60 -9.75
N PHE A 20 13.02 7.62 -9.23
CA PHE A 20 12.47 8.97 -9.09
C PHE A 20 13.19 9.98 -10.00
N ALA A 21 12.45 11.00 -10.45
CA ALA A 21 13.02 12.07 -11.26
C ALA A 21 14.03 12.96 -10.48
N ASN A 22 13.93 13.00 -9.15
CA ASN A 22 14.85 13.72 -8.26
C ASN A 22 15.30 12.78 -7.13
N PRO A 23 16.46 13.04 -6.51
CA PRO A 23 16.92 12.27 -5.36
C PRO A 23 15.91 12.26 -4.22
N ILE A 24 15.78 11.10 -3.56
CA ILE A 24 14.98 10.91 -2.36
C ILE A 24 15.71 9.95 -1.42
N SER A 25 15.86 10.35 -0.16
CA SER A 25 16.48 9.47 0.84
C SER A 25 15.46 8.47 1.41
N PRO A 26 15.89 7.29 1.89
CA PRO A 26 14.99 6.36 2.59
C PRO A 26 14.25 6.99 3.79
N ASP A 27 14.90 7.89 4.52
CA ASP A 27 14.30 8.57 5.68
C ASP A 27 13.25 9.59 5.28
N GLU A 28 13.49 10.33 4.19
CA GLU A 28 12.49 11.19 3.59
C GLU A 28 11.27 10.39 3.12
N ALA A 29 11.49 9.28 2.41
CA ALA A 29 10.43 8.38 1.97
C ALA A 29 9.61 7.84 3.16
N ARG A 30 10.27 7.39 4.25
CA ARG A 30 9.60 6.96 5.48
C ARG A 30 8.70 8.07 6.04
N ASN A 31 9.19 9.31 6.10
CA ASN A 31 8.43 10.43 6.64
C ASN A 31 7.21 10.78 5.77
N ILE A 32 7.36 10.77 4.45
CA ILE A 32 6.23 10.98 3.53
C ILE A 32 5.19 9.88 3.71
N LEU A 33 5.61 8.61 3.70
CA LEU A 33 4.72 7.46 3.78
C LEU A 33 4.01 7.34 5.14
N ARG A 34 4.63 7.76 6.25
CA ARG A 34 3.97 7.85 7.56
C ARG A 34 2.81 8.84 7.59
N ASN A 35 2.86 9.87 6.75
CA ASN A 35 1.81 10.87 6.64
C ASN A 35 0.78 10.54 5.55
N ALA A 36 1.02 9.50 4.74
CA ALA A 36 0.10 9.10 3.67
C ALA A 36 -1.11 8.36 4.28
N PRO A 37 -2.35 8.83 4.05
CA PRO A 37 -3.54 8.19 4.59
C PRO A 37 -3.67 6.71 4.17
N GLY A 38 -3.92 5.83 5.14
CA GLY A 38 -4.05 4.39 4.92
C GLY A 38 -2.73 3.63 4.85
N CYS A 39 -1.58 4.31 4.90
CA CYS A 39 -0.27 3.68 4.99
C CYS A 39 0.22 3.60 6.44
N LEU A 40 0.86 2.49 6.81
CA LEU A 40 1.58 2.34 8.07
C LEU A 40 3.00 1.87 7.82
N VAL A 41 3.99 2.63 8.29
CA VAL A 41 5.40 2.32 8.11
C VAL A 41 5.93 1.57 9.33
N ILE A 42 6.17 0.27 9.17
CA ILE A 42 6.80 -0.59 10.18
C ILE A 42 8.13 -1.06 9.58
N ASP A 43 9.18 -0.26 9.79
CA ASP A 43 10.47 -0.45 9.13
C ASP A 43 11.62 -0.31 10.11
N LYS A 44 11.93 -1.41 10.81
CA LYS A 44 13.04 -1.48 11.75
C LYS A 44 14.11 -2.45 11.24
N PRO A 45 15.41 -2.10 11.31
CA PRO A 45 16.50 -2.98 10.89
C PRO A 45 16.81 -4.04 11.96
N GLU A 46 15.81 -4.79 12.39
CA GLU A 46 15.92 -5.87 13.39
C GLU A 46 15.08 -7.09 12.97
N PRO A 47 15.34 -8.29 13.49
CA PRO A 47 14.51 -9.47 13.22
C PRO A 47 13.03 -9.20 13.56
N GLY A 48 12.14 -9.44 12.60
CA GLY A 48 10.71 -9.15 12.77
C GLY A 48 10.34 -7.66 12.66
N GLY A 49 11.28 -6.78 12.29
CA GLY A 49 11.06 -5.34 12.11
C GLY A 49 10.23 -4.93 10.89
N TYR A 50 9.39 -5.82 10.36
CA TYR A 50 8.54 -5.62 9.19
C TYR A 50 7.27 -6.46 9.30
N VAL A 51 6.21 -6.07 8.59
CA VAL A 51 4.92 -6.78 8.62
C VAL A 51 4.88 -7.87 7.56
N THR A 52 4.37 -9.03 7.96
CA THR A 52 4.12 -10.19 7.08
C THR A 52 2.65 -10.23 6.63
N PRO A 53 2.32 -10.93 5.53
CA PRO A 53 0.93 -11.09 5.10
C PRO A 53 0.03 -11.77 6.14
N TYR A 54 0.58 -12.61 7.01
CA TYR A 54 -0.17 -13.20 8.13
C TYR A 54 -0.63 -12.12 9.12
N GLU A 55 0.24 -11.19 9.48
CA GLU A 55 -0.06 -10.10 10.42
C GLU A 55 -0.97 -9.03 9.80
N ALA A 56 -0.89 -8.83 8.48
CA ALA A 56 -1.74 -7.86 7.78
C ALA A 56 -3.17 -8.37 7.51
N ALA A 57 -3.42 -9.69 7.63
CA ALA A 57 -4.72 -10.26 7.35
C ALA A 57 -5.77 -9.76 8.36
N GLY A 58 -6.90 -9.26 7.86
CA GLY A 58 -7.95 -8.66 8.68
C GLY A 58 -7.71 -7.20 9.07
N GLU A 59 -6.60 -6.59 8.66
CA GLU A 59 -6.29 -5.18 8.90
C GLU A 59 -6.67 -4.31 7.69
N ASP A 60 -6.96 -3.04 7.96
CA ASP A 60 -7.39 -2.07 6.94
C ASP A 60 -6.22 -1.31 6.30
N ALA A 61 -5.05 -1.33 6.94
CA ALA A 61 -3.88 -0.58 6.52
C ALA A 61 -3.10 -1.27 5.38
N THR A 62 -2.36 -0.46 4.64
CA THR A 62 -1.26 -0.93 3.79
C THR A 62 0.04 -0.73 4.55
N TYR A 63 0.74 -1.82 4.84
CA TYR A 63 2.00 -1.79 5.57
C TYR A 63 3.17 -1.66 4.61
N ILE A 64 4.10 -0.78 4.94
CA ILE A 64 5.29 -0.51 4.14
C ILE A 64 6.52 -0.68 5.03
N SER A 65 7.52 -1.39 4.50
CA SER A 65 8.74 -1.71 5.22
C SER A 65 9.90 -1.92 4.26
N ARG A 66 11.09 -2.20 4.82
CA ARG A 66 12.32 -2.51 4.09
C ARG A 66 12.74 -1.42 3.10
N ILE A 67 12.41 -0.17 3.43
CA ILE A 67 12.68 1.01 2.59
C ILE A 67 14.18 1.25 2.61
N ARG A 68 14.80 1.22 1.43
CA ARG A 68 16.24 1.41 1.26
C ARG A 68 16.54 1.95 -0.13
N GLU A 69 17.73 2.49 -0.29
CA GLU A 69 18.25 2.84 -1.61
C GLU A 69 18.38 1.58 -2.48
N ASP A 70 17.99 1.72 -3.74
CA ASP A 70 18.25 0.75 -4.78
C ASP A 70 19.55 1.14 -5.50
N ALA A 71 20.60 0.35 -5.31
CA ALA A 71 21.90 0.62 -5.89
C ALA A 71 21.99 0.32 -7.41
N THR A 72 20.91 -0.13 -8.03
CA THR A 72 20.91 -0.53 -9.46
C THR A 72 20.53 0.60 -10.41
N VAL A 73 19.90 1.68 -9.92
CA VAL A 73 19.46 2.84 -10.71
C VAL A 73 19.70 4.15 -9.96
N GLU A 74 19.79 5.26 -10.68
CA GLU A 74 19.89 6.59 -10.07
C GLU A 74 18.58 6.95 -9.38
N ASN A 75 18.64 7.58 -8.20
CA ASN A 75 17.45 7.95 -7.41
C ASN A 75 16.48 6.77 -7.16
N GLY A 76 17.02 5.56 -7.02
CA GLY A 76 16.24 4.36 -6.81
C GLY A 76 15.90 4.09 -5.35
N LEU A 77 14.68 3.61 -5.09
CA LEU A 77 14.28 3.02 -3.80
C LEU A 77 13.73 1.60 -4.00
N ALA A 78 14.04 0.73 -3.05
CA ALA A 78 13.43 -0.59 -2.92
C ALA A 78 12.64 -0.66 -1.61
N LEU A 79 11.44 -1.25 -1.65
CA LEU A 79 10.55 -1.38 -0.50
C LEU A 79 9.71 -2.67 -0.56
N TRP A 80 9.09 -2.99 0.58
CA TRP A 80 8.18 -4.12 0.76
C TRP A 80 6.81 -3.62 1.19
N CYS A 81 5.79 -3.96 0.42
CA CYS A 81 4.39 -3.62 0.70
C CYS A 81 3.60 -4.88 1.07
N VAL A 82 2.71 -4.76 2.07
CA VAL A 82 1.78 -5.84 2.45
C VAL A 82 0.42 -5.26 2.79
N SER A 83 -0.65 -5.89 2.33
CA SER A 83 -2.02 -5.54 2.75
C SER A 83 -2.99 -6.70 2.55
N ASP A 84 -4.09 -6.69 3.31
CA ASP A 84 -5.20 -7.62 3.10
C ASP A 84 -5.86 -7.35 1.73
N ASN A 85 -5.74 -8.33 0.83
CA ASN A 85 -6.22 -8.23 -0.54
C ASN A 85 -7.76 -8.34 -0.67
N LEU A 86 -8.47 -8.81 0.36
CA LEU A 86 -9.93 -8.84 0.40
C LEU A 86 -10.51 -7.55 1.00
N ARG A 87 -9.76 -6.86 1.86
CA ARG A 87 -10.13 -5.56 2.44
C ARG A 87 -9.63 -4.42 1.58
N LYS A 88 -8.44 -3.87 1.88
CA LYS A 88 -7.92 -2.69 1.18
C LYS A 88 -7.67 -2.99 -0.31
N GLY A 89 -7.39 -4.25 -0.66
CA GLY A 89 -7.33 -4.68 -2.06
C GLY A 89 -8.68 -4.82 -2.77
N ALA A 90 -9.81 -4.85 -2.05
CA ALA A 90 -11.14 -5.04 -2.64
C ALA A 90 -12.27 -4.33 -1.86
N ALA A 91 -12.85 -4.98 -0.83
CA ALA A 91 -14.11 -4.57 -0.23
C ALA A 91 -14.05 -3.21 0.48
N LEU A 92 -13.02 -2.99 1.31
CA LEU A 92 -12.85 -1.73 2.03
C LEU A 92 -12.65 -0.57 1.04
N ASN A 93 -11.83 -0.79 0.02
CA ASN A 93 -11.57 0.25 -0.97
C ASN A 93 -12.83 0.61 -1.78
N ALA A 94 -13.68 -0.38 -2.10
CA ALA A 94 -14.97 -0.13 -2.74
C ALA A 94 -15.90 0.74 -1.87
N ILE A 95 -15.97 0.46 -0.56
CA ILE A 95 -16.74 1.28 0.39
C ILE A 95 -16.14 2.67 0.53
N GLN A 96 -14.82 2.80 0.69
CA GLN A 96 -14.15 4.11 0.76
C GLN A 96 -14.39 4.97 -0.49
N ILE A 97 -14.41 4.36 -1.68
CA ILE A 97 -14.80 5.06 -2.91
C ILE A 97 -16.24 5.55 -2.82
N ALA A 98 -17.18 4.71 -2.38
CA ALA A 98 -18.58 5.10 -2.22
C ALA A 98 -18.74 6.25 -1.21
N GLU A 99 -18.04 6.20 -0.08
CA GLU A 99 -17.99 7.27 0.92
C GLU A 99 -17.47 8.58 0.32
N VAL A 100 -16.38 8.54 -0.45
CA VAL A 100 -15.85 9.71 -1.15
C VAL A 100 -16.87 10.29 -2.12
N LEU A 101 -17.57 9.45 -2.90
CA LEU A 101 -18.60 9.91 -3.83
C LEU A 101 -19.78 10.57 -3.10
N ILE A 102 -20.21 10.01 -1.98
CA ILE A 102 -21.29 10.58 -1.15
C ILE A 102 -20.85 11.92 -0.55
N ASN A 103 -19.67 11.96 0.08
CA ASN A 103 -19.13 13.16 0.72
C ASN A 103 -18.92 14.30 -0.28
N ARG A 104 -18.54 13.98 -1.51
CA ARG A 104 -18.40 14.94 -2.62
C ARG A 104 -19.72 15.22 -3.36
N LYS A 105 -20.84 14.62 -2.95
CA LYS A 105 -22.17 14.77 -3.57
C LYS A 105 -22.18 14.39 -5.07
N LEU A 106 -21.40 13.38 -5.42
CA LEU A 106 -21.27 12.88 -6.80
C LEU A 106 -22.26 11.77 -7.13
N ILE A 107 -22.94 11.18 -6.13
CA ILE A 107 -24.02 10.22 -6.36
C ILE A 107 -25.33 10.98 -6.58
N ARG A 108 -25.95 10.77 -7.74
CA ARG A 108 -27.30 11.24 -8.06
C ARG A 108 -28.20 10.04 -8.33
N ALA A 109 -29.47 10.15 -7.94
CA ALA A 109 -30.45 9.14 -8.31
C ALA A 109 -30.50 9.00 -9.85
N LYS A 110 -30.45 7.76 -10.36
CA LYS A 110 -30.71 7.53 -11.78
C LYS A 110 -32.14 7.99 -12.08
N LYS A 111 -32.32 8.79 -13.14
CA LYS A 111 -33.66 9.09 -13.65
C LYS A 111 -34.34 7.77 -13.98
N LYS A 112 -35.57 7.57 -13.51
CA LYS A 112 -36.38 6.42 -13.93
C LYS A 112 -36.47 6.45 -15.46
N ALA A 113 -36.23 5.32 -16.10
CA ALA A 113 -36.57 5.16 -17.51
C ALA A 113 -38.08 5.41 -17.65
N ALA A 114 -38.46 6.24 -18.62
CA ALA A 114 -39.85 6.58 -18.92
C ALA A 114 -40.61 5.35 -19.41
#